data_AF-A0A344LRS9-F1
#
_entry.id   AF-A0A344LRS9-F1
#
_cell.length_a   1.000
_cell.length_b   1.000
_cell.length_c   1.000
_cell.angle_alpha   90.00
_cell.angle_beta   90.00
_cell.angle_gamma   90.00
#
_symmetry.space_group_name_H-M   'P 1'
#
loop_
_entity.id
_entity.type
_entity.pdbx_description
1 polymer ?
#
loop_
_entity_poly.entity_id
_entity_poly.type
_entity_poly.pdbx_seq_one_letter_code
_entity_poly.pdbx_strand_id
1 'polypeptide(L)'
;MFSNVVLKNTILFFLVLVLILLAIQYYKKPDLYWKFNLFEIGVTSVLLIIYALTFVIQNIRIAKLDYLYFSNGLIIYLISSLSIFLSGNTDSVIFTEPFLLDFWFFNSLFYILYQFLIFKEWKVLRYKRNAKEFKLKDILEFSKTAD
;
A
#
# COMPACT_ATOMS: atom_id res chain seq x y z
N MET A 1 -1.11 4.71 15.13
CA MET A 1 0.36 4.81 15.21
C MET A 1 0.80 3.69 16.12
N PHE A 2 1.64 2.77 15.66
CA PHE A 2 1.95 1.48 16.28
C PHE A 2 2.02 1.55 17.81
N SER A 3 1.06 0.93 18.50
CA SER A 3 0.99 0.93 19.98
C SER A 3 2.14 0.11 20.58
N ASN A 4 2.69 -0.82 19.80
CA ASN A 4 3.78 -1.68 20.21
C ASN A 4 5.13 -1.15 19.69
N VAL A 5 5.95 -0.63 20.60
CA VAL A 5 7.29 -0.07 20.31
C VAL A 5 8.21 -1.12 19.67
N VAL A 6 8.09 -2.38 20.07
CA VAL A 6 8.87 -3.49 19.51
C VAL A 6 8.56 -3.64 18.02
N LEU A 7 7.27 -3.68 17.67
CA LEU A 7 6.82 -3.84 16.29
C LEU A 7 7.30 -2.70 15.38
N LYS A 8 7.23 -1.45 15.86
CA LYS A 8 7.75 -0.29 15.13
C LYS A 8 9.26 -0.44 14.87
N ASN A 9 10.02 -0.82 15.88
CA ASN A 9 11.47 -0.98 15.75
C ASN A 9 11.83 -2.16 14.83
N THR A 10 11.08 -3.26 14.89
CA THR A 10 11.23 -4.40 13.97
C THR A 10 11.01 -3.98 12.51
N ILE A 11 9.93 -3.23 12.24
CA ILE A 11 9.64 -2.70 10.89
C ILE A 11 10.80 -1.81 10.40
N LEU A 12 11.27 -0.86 11.23
CA LEU A 12 12.37 0.01 10.82
C LEU A 12 13.67 -0.76 10.57
N PHE A 13 13.96 -1.76 11.40
CA PHE A 13 15.12 -2.62 11.23
C PHE A 13 15.09 -3.36 9.88
N PHE A 14 13.98 -4.04 9.54
CA PHE A 14 13.86 -4.75 8.26
C PHE A 14 13.89 -3.80 7.06
N LEU A 15 13.31 -2.60 7.18
CA LEU A 15 13.40 -1.58 6.14
C LEU A 15 14.86 -1.20 5.85
N VAL A 16 15.62 -0.87 6.89
CA VAL A 16 17.04 -0.50 6.75
C VAL A 16 17.85 -1.68 6.22
N LEU A 17 17.61 -2.89 6.71
CA LEU A 17 18.28 -4.11 6.25
C LEU A 17 18.06 -4.33 4.75
N VAL A 18 16.82 -4.26 4.27
CA VAL A 18 16.49 -4.45 2.85
C VAL A 18 17.15 -3.36 1.99
N LEU A 19 17.13 -2.10 2.42
CA LEU A 19 17.79 -1.01 1.70
C LEU A 19 19.31 -1.22 1.58
N ILE A 20 19.97 -1.67 2.66
CA ILE A 20 21.41 -1.98 2.62
C ILE A 20 21.68 -3.14 1.66
N LEU A 21 20.87 -4.20 1.70
CA LEU A 21 21.02 -5.34 0.79
C LEU A 21 20.88 -4.92 -0.68
N LEU A 22 19.90 -4.09 -1.00
CA LEU A 22 19.71 -3.55 -2.35
C LEU A 22 20.86 -2.63 -2.75
N ALA A 23 21.33 -1.75 -1.86
CA ALA A 23 22.47 -0.88 -2.14
C ALA A 23 23.74 -1.68 -2.46
N ILE A 24 24.01 -2.75 -1.72
CA ILE A 24 25.13 -3.66 -1.99
C ILE A 24 24.93 -4.40 -3.32
N GLN A 25 23.72 -4.87 -3.61
CA GLN A 25 23.40 -5.54 -4.87
C GLN A 25 23.69 -4.63 -6.07
N TYR A 26 23.22 -3.39 -6.00
CA TYR A 26 23.39 -2.41 -7.06
C TYR A 26 24.81 -1.90 -7.20
N TYR A 27 25.54 -1.75 -6.10
CA TYR A 27 26.97 -1.42 -6.14
C TYR A 27 27.78 -2.51 -6.86
N LYS A 28 27.46 -3.79 -6.65
CA LYS A 28 28.17 -4.92 -7.29
C LYS A 28 27.75 -5.15 -8.74
N LYS A 29 26.50 -4.87 -9.10
CA LYS A 29 25.94 -5.13 -10.44
C LYS A 29 25.05 -3.97 -10.89
N PRO A 30 25.64 -2.85 -11.34
CA PRO A 30 24.89 -1.68 -11.76
C PRO A 30 24.00 -1.94 -12.99
N ASP A 31 24.30 -2.95 -13.81
CA ASP A 31 23.45 -3.32 -14.95
C ASP A 31 22.02 -3.71 -14.56
N LEU A 32 21.80 -4.10 -13.29
CA LEU A 32 20.47 -4.40 -12.76
C LEU A 32 19.55 -3.17 -12.75
N TYR A 33 20.09 -1.94 -12.72
CA TYR A 33 19.26 -0.72 -12.74
C TYR A 33 18.41 -0.60 -14.00
N TRP A 34 18.91 -1.15 -15.11
CA TRP A 34 18.28 -1.08 -16.43
C TRP A 34 17.58 -2.38 -16.82
N LYS A 35 17.53 -3.35 -15.92
CA LYS A 35 16.96 -4.69 -16.16
C LYS A 35 15.86 -4.98 -15.17
N PHE A 36 15.00 -5.93 -15.54
CA PHE A 36 13.92 -6.39 -14.69
C PHE A 36 14.47 -7.20 -13.50
N ASN A 37 14.66 -6.53 -12.35
CA ASN A 37 15.21 -7.14 -11.14
C ASN A 37 14.09 -7.76 -10.30
N LEU A 38 13.76 -9.03 -10.61
CA LEU A 38 12.78 -9.83 -9.86
C LEU A 38 13.04 -9.87 -8.36
N PHE A 39 14.31 -9.86 -7.94
CA PHE A 39 14.68 -9.92 -6.53
C PHE A 39 14.29 -8.64 -5.79
N GLU A 40 14.59 -7.47 -6.36
CA GLU A 40 14.19 -6.18 -5.76
C GLU A 40 12.67 -6.08 -5.67
N ILE A 41 11.98 -6.34 -6.78
CA ILE A 41 10.53 -6.26 -6.86
C ILE A 41 9.90 -7.20 -5.82
N GLY A 42 10.39 -8.42 -5.72
CA GLY A 42 9.94 -9.40 -4.74
C GLY A 42 10.16 -8.94 -3.31
N VAL A 43 11.41 -8.59 -2.95
CA VAL A 43 11.75 -8.29 -1.55
C VAL A 43 11.05 -7.03 -1.06
N THR A 44 10.95 -6.00 -1.89
CA THR A 44 10.29 -4.73 -1.54
C THR A 44 8.77 -4.89 -1.45
N SER A 45 8.15 -5.63 -2.38
CA SER A 45 6.71 -5.88 -2.37
C SER A 45 6.29 -6.72 -1.17
N VAL A 46 7.02 -7.82 -0.88
CA VAL A 46 6.75 -8.66 0.29
C VAL A 46 6.88 -7.85 1.59
N LEU A 47 7.90 -7.01 1.69
CA LEU A 47 8.10 -6.14 2.85
C LEU A 47 6.91 -5.19 3.05
N LEU A 48 6.45 -4.53 1.99
CA LEU A 48 5.29 -3.63 2.04
C LEU A 48 3.99 -4.37 2.38
N ILE A 49 3.77 -5.57 1.84
CA ILE A 49 2.62 -6.41 2.16
C ILE A 49 2.60 -6.75 3.66
N ILE A 50 3.74 -7.16 4.23
CA ILE A 50 3.85 -7.45 5.68
C ILE A 50 3.51 -6.21 6.50
N TYR A 51 4.00 -5.03 6.10
CA TYR A 51 3.72 -3.79 6.82
C TYR A 51 2.24 -3.40 6.74
N ALA A 52 1.63 -3.52 5.58
CA ALA A 52 0.23 -3.21 5.37
C ALA A 52 -0.68 -4.19 6.13
N LEU A 53 -0.38 -5.49 6.11
CA LEU A 53 -1.10 -6.49 6.92
C LEU A 53 -1.00 -6.18 8.42
N THR A 54 0.22 -5.92 8.87
CA THR A 54 0.50 -5.55 10.27
C THR A 54 -0.28 -4.29 10.67
N PHE A 55 -0.40 -3.31 9.78
CA PHE A 55 -1.19 -2.12 9.98
C PHE A 55 -2.70 -2.44 10.05
N VAL A 56 -3.23 -3.22 9.11
CA VAL A 56 -4.65 -3.61 9.08
C VAL A 56 -5.05 -4.34 10.36
N ILE A 57 -4.26 -5.34 10.78
CA ILE A 57 -4.52 -6.12 12.01
C ILE A 57 -4.60 -5.22 13.24
N GLN A 58 -3.66 -4.27 13.38
CA GLN A 58 -3.68 -3.34 14.52
C GLN A 58 -4.86 -2.37 14.49
N ASN A 59 -5.21 -1.86 13.31
CA ASN A 59 -6.31 -0.89 13.20
C ASN A 59 -7.68 -1.55 13.44
N ILE A 60 -7.87 -2.80 12.99
CA ILE A 60 -9.06 -3.60 13.32
C ILE A 60 -9.18 -3.79 14.84
N ARG A 61 -8.07 -4.12 15.53
CA ARG A 61 -8.08 -4.29 17.00
C ARG A 61 -8.48 -3.04 17.78
N ILE A 62 -8.17 -1.85 17.25
CA ILE A 62 -8.45 -0.57 17.90
C ILE A 62 -9.76 0.05 17.36
N ALA A 63 -10.52 -0.70 16.53
CA ALA A 63 -11.71 -0.23 15.83
C ALA A 63 -11.49 1.10 15.06
N LYS A 64 -10.24 1.36 14.65
CA LYS A 64 -9.88 2.57 13.90
C LYS A 64 -9.95 2.25 12.42
N LEU A 65 -10.95 2.80 11.74
CA LEU A 65 -11.20 2.52 10.33
C LEU A 65 -10.38 3.39 9.36
N ASP A 66 -9.58 4.33 9.88
CA ASP A 66 -8.80 5.23 9.03
C ASP A 66 -7.69 4.46 8.29
N TYR A 67 -7.57 4.72 7.00
CA TYR A 67 -6.59 4.13 6.07
C TYR A 67 -6.75 2.61 5.83
N LEU A 68 -7.89 2.01 6.21
CA LEU A 68 -8.15 0.60 5.94
C LEU A 68 -8.42 0.32 4.46
N TYR A 69 -9.13 1.19 3.73
CA TYR A 69 -9.36 0.97 2.29
C TYR A 69 -8.05 1.11 1.51
N PHE A 70 -7.23 2.09 1.89
CA PHE A 70 -5.87 2.25 1.36
C PHE A 70 -5.03 0.98 1.56
N SER A 71 -4.93 0.51 2.80
CA SER A 71 -4.03 -0.60 3.15
C SER A 71 -4.49 -1.92 2.53
N ASN A 72 -5.79 -2.20 2.51
CA ASN A 72 -6.33 -3.38 1.83
C ASN A 72 -6.13 -3.32 0.32
N GLY A 73 -6.37 -2.15 -0.29
CA GLY A 73 -6.12 -1.96 -1.72
C GLY A 73 -4.65 -2.18 -2.09
N LEU A 74 -3.73 -1.68 -1.25
CA LEU A 74 -2.30 -1.88 -1.44
C LEU A 74 -1.91 -3.37 -1.33
N ILE A 75 -2.44 -4.10 -0.34
CA ILE A 75 -2.19 -5.54 -0.20
C ILE A 75 -2.70 -6.31 -1.42
N ILE A 76 -3.94 -6.06 -1.84
CA ILE A 76 -4.56 -6.73 -3.00
C ILE A 76 -3.74 -6.47 -4.27
N TYR A 77 -3.39 -5.21 -4.52
CA TYR A 77 -2.59 -4.84 -5.68
C TYR A 77 -1.20 -5.49 -5.66
N LEU A 78 -0.47 -5.39 -4.54
CA LEU A 78 0.88 -5.92 -4.47
C LEU A 78 0.93 -7.44 -4.56
N ILE A 79 -0.01 -8.17 -3.94
CA ILE A 79 -0.06 -9.64 -4.05
C ILE A 79 -0.33 -10.06 -5.49
N SER A 80 -1.32 -9.43 -6.14
CA SER A 80 -1.64 -9.73 -7.55
C SER A 80 -0.46 -9.40 -8.48
N SER A 81 0.13 -8.21 -8.32
CA SER A 81 1.26 -7.76 -9.13
C SER A 81 2.49 -8.64 -8.93
N LEU A 82 2.83 -8.97 -7.68
CA LEU A 82 3.93 -9.87 -7.35
C LEU A 82 3.73 -11.27 -7.94
N SER A 83 2.50 -11.78 -7.92
CA SER A 83 2.17 -13.09 -8.52
C SER A 83 2.41 -13.08 -10.03
N ILE A 84 2.04 -11.99 -10.71
CA ILE A 84 2.28 -11.82 -12.15
C ILE A 84 3.79 -11.74 -12.44
N PHE A 85 4.53 -10.94 -11.67
CA PHE A 85 5.99 -10.83 -11.86
C PHE A 85 6.73 -12.15 -11.60
N LEU A 86 6.31 -12.92 -10.60
CA LEU A 86 6.86 -14.24 -10.28
C LEU A 86 6.47 -15.31 -11.30
N SER A 87 5.30 -15.17 -11.95
CA SER A 87 4.85 -16.07 -13.02
C SER A 87 5.75 -16.01 -14.27
N GLY A 88 6.72 -15.10 -14.29
CA GLY A 88 7.64 -14.89 -15.38
C GLY A 88 7.18 -13.72 -16.23
N ASN A 89 8.09 -12.76 -16.45
CA ASN A 89 8.04 -11.82 -17.57
C ASN A 89 8.27 -12.56 -18.91
N THR A 90 7.61 -13.70 -19.06
CA THR A 90 7.51 -14.48 -20.28
C THR A 90 6.31 -13.91 -21.02
N ASP A 91 6.39 -13.82 -22.35
CA ASP A 91 5.27 -13.46 -23.24
C ASP A 91 4.18 -14.55 -23.23
N SER A 92 3.72 -14.93 -22.04
CA SER A 92 2.75 -15.96 -21.77
C SER A 92 1.37 -15.36 -21.95
N VAL A 93 0.95 -15.31 -23.21
CA VAL A 93 -0.44 -15.08 -23.60
C VAL A 93 -1.29 -16.22 -23.03
N ILE A 94 -2.21 -15.91 -22.11
CA ILE A 94 -3.07 -16.93 -21.46
C ILE A 94 -4.11 -17.47 -22.44
N PHE A 95 -4.53 -16.66 -23.42
CA PHE A 95 -5.53 -17.00 -24.43
C PHE A 95 -5.12 -16.49 -25.81
N THR A 96 -4.93 -17.40 -26.78
CA THR A 96 -4.83 -17.06 -28.20
C THR A 96 -6.21 -17.12 -28.85
N GLU A 97 -6.70 -15.93 -29.26
CA GLU A 97 -7.92 -15.58 -30.02
C GLU A 97 -9.30 -16.06 -29.51
N PRO A 98 -10.35 -15.20 -29.57
CA PRO A 98 -10.37 -13.83 -30.11
C PRO A 98 -10.01 -12.73 -29.10
N PHE A 99 -9.78 -13.06 -27.82
CA PHE A 99 -9.38 -12.10 -26.80
C PHE A 99 -8.03 -12.49 -26.22
N LEU A 100 -6.98 -11.74 -26.58
CA LEU A 100 -5.65 -11.82 -25.98
C LEU A 100 -5.73 -11.26 -24.56
N LEU A 101 -6.06 -12.10 -23.58
CA LEU A 101 -6.05 -11.70 -22.19
C LEU A 101 -4.63 -11.90 -21.63
N ASP A 102 -3.90 -10.80 -21.60
CA ASP A 102 -2.53 -10.71 -21.09
C ASP A 102 -2.54 -10.52 -19.56
N PHE A 103 -1.55 -11.05 -18.85
CA PHE A 103 -1.34 -10.80 -17.42
C PHE A 103 -1.24 -9.31 -17.09
N TRP A 104 -0.75 -8.50 -18.04
CA TRP A 104 -0.70 -7.05 -17.92
C TRP A 104 -2.09 -6.39 -17.79
N PHE A 105 -3.13 -6.99 -18.40
CA PHE A 105 -4.51 -6.53 -18.23
C PHE A 105 -4.97 -6.66 -16.77
N PHE A 106 -4.69 -7.80 -16.14
CA PHE A 106 -5.02 -8.00 -14.72
C PHE A 106 -4.25 -7.03 -13.82
N ASN A 107 -2.96 -6.82 -14.08
CA ASN A 107 -2.16 -5.86 -13.31
C ASN A 107 -2.77 -4.44 -13.39
N SER A 108 -3.18 -4.01 -14.59
CA SER A 108 -3.87 -2.72 -14.81
C SER A 108 -5.23 -2.66 -14.12
N LEU A 109 -6.02 -3.73 -14.19
CA LEU A 109 -7.33 -3.82 -13.53
C LEU A 109 -7.19 -3.67 -11.99
N PHE A 110 -6.25 -4.40 -11.38
CA PHE A 110 -5.99 -4.31 -9.94
C PHE A 110 -5.43 -2.94 -9.55
N TYR A 111 -4.64 -2.32 -10.43
CA TYR A 111 -4.17 -0.96 -10.23
C TYR A 111 -5.34 0.05 -10.22
N ILE A 112 -6.28 -0.06 -11.16
CA ILE A 112 -7.49 0.79 -11.18
C ILE A 112 -8.33 0.59 -9.92
N LEU A 113 -8.52 -0.66 -9.49
CA LEU A 113 -9.21 -0.99 -8.25
C LEU A 113 -8.52 -0.34 -7.03
N TYR A 114 -7.19 -0.40 -6.98
CA TYR A 114 -6.41 0.25 -5.93
C TYR A 114 -6.62 1.76 -5.93
N GLN A 115 -6.58 2.42 -7.09
CA GLN A 115 -6.83 3.86 -7.19
C GLN A 115 -8.25 4.24 -6.74
N PHE A 116 -9.25 3.42 -7.07
CA PHE A 116 -10.61 3.61 -6.58
C PHE A 116 -10.71 3.53 -5.04
N LEU A 117 -10.01 2.57 -4.43
CA LEU A 117 -9.97 2.44 -2.96
C LEU A 117 -9.27 3.62 -2.29
N ILE A 118 -8.19 4.15 -2.88
CA ILE A 118 -7.53 5.38 -2.42
C ILE A 118 -8.52 6.55 -2.45
N PHE A 119 -9.25 6.71 -3.55
CA PHE A 119 -10.23 7.79 -3.70
C PHE A 119 -11.37 7.67 -2.68
N LYS A 120 -11.87 6.45 -2.45
CA LYS A 120 -12.88 6.17 -1.42
C LYS A 120 -12.39 6.55 -0.03
N GLU A 121 -11.17 6.14 0.34
CA GLU A 121 -10.55 6.48 1.62
C GLU A 121 -10.46 7.99 1.80
N TRP A 122 -9.97 8.70 0.79
CA TRP A 122 -9.84 10.16 0.82
C TRP A 122 -11.19 10.86 1.02
N LYS A 123 -12.26 10.40 0.37
CA LYS A 123 -13.61 10.95 0.59
C LYS A 123 -14.07 10.77 2.03
N VAL A 124 -13.86 9.58 2.59
CA VAL A 124 -14.24 9.27 3.99
C VAL A 124 -13.49 10.16 4.97
N LEU A 125 -12.17 10.29 4.80
CA LEU A 125 -11.34 11.12 5.68
C LEU A 125 -11.69 12.61 5.55
N ARG A 126 -11.96 13.09 4.33
CA ARG A 126 -12.41 14.46 4.08
C ARG A 126 -13.74 14.76 4.78
N TYR A 127 -14.71 13.86 4.68
CA TYR A 127 -16.01 14.02 5.35
C TYR A 127 -15.85 14.09 6.87
N LYS A 128 -15.07 13.19 7.47
CA LYS A 128 -14.78 13.20 8.92
C LYS A 128 -14.12 14.51 9.37
N ARG A 129 -13.17 15.03 8.58
CA ARG A 129 -12.49 16.30 8.88
C ARG A 129 -13.46 17.48 8.84
N ASN A 130 -14.27 17.58 7.80
CA ASN A 130 -15.25 18.66 7.66
C ASN A 130 -16.28 18.67 8.80
N ALA A 131 -16.78 17.48 9.21
CA ALA A 131 -17.70 17.37 10.34
C ALA A 131 -17.06 17.81 11.66
N LYS A 132 -15.77 17.51 11.87
CA LYS A 132 -15.01 17.96 13.03
C LYS A 132 -14.82 19.47 13.06
N GLU A 133 -14.52 20.08 11.91
CA GLU A 133 -14.38 21.54 11.78
C GLU A 133 -15.71 22.26 12.04
N PHE A 134 -16.82 21.73 11.52
CA PHE A 134 -18.16 22.27 11.79
C PHE A 134 -18.48 22.26 13.29
N LYS A 135 -18.31 21.10 13.95
CA LYS A 135 -18.55 20.97 15.39
C LYS A 135 -17.68 21.90 16.25
N LEU A 136 -16.43 22.13 15.84
CA LEU A 136 -15.53 23.05 16.56
C LEU A 136 -15.99 24.51 16.43
N LYS A 137 -16.48 24.91 15.26
CA LYS A 137 -17.04 26.26 15.05
C LYS A 137 -18.27 26.49 15.92
N ASP A 138 -19.20 25.54 15.97
CA ASP A 138 -20.40 25.64 16.82
C ASP A 138 -20.05 25.82 18.31
N ILE A 139 -19.07 25.08 18.82
CA ILE A 139 -18.62 25.18 20.22
C ILE A 139 -18.00 26.56 20.50
N LEU A 140 -17.20 27.08 19.57
CA LEU A 140 -16.56 28.39 19.70
C LEU A 140 -17.58 29.53 19.64
N GLU A 141 -18.61 29.42 18.80
CA GLU A 141 -19.71 30.39 18.75
C GLU A 141 -20.53 30.37 20.05
N PHE A 142 -20.88 29.18 20.55
CA PHE A 142 -21.59 29.05 21.83
C PHE A 142 -20.82 29.66 23.00
N SER A 143 -19.51 29.43 23.08
CA SER A 143 -18.65 30.02 24.12
C SER A 143 -18.62 31.55 24.07
N LYS A 144 -18.67 32.16 22.88
CA LYS A 144 -18.67 33.62 22.73
C LYS A 144 -20.00 34.27 23.11
N THR A 145 -21.10 33.53 23.05
CA THR A 145 -22.44 34.02 23.43
C THR A 145 -22.78 33.82 24.91
N ALA A 146 -21.94 33.09 25.64
CA ALA A 146 -22.14 32.78 27.05
C ALA A 146 -21.40 33.74 28.01
N ASP A 147 -20.53 34.61 27.46
CA ASP A 147 -19.84 35.71 28.14
C ASP A 147 -20.55 37.05 27.84
#